data_AF-A0A6N8G2I3-F1
#
_entry.id   AF-A0A6N8G2I3-F1
#
_cell.length_a   1.000
_cell.length_b   1.000
_cell.length_c   1.000
_cell.angle_alpha   90.00
_cell.angle_beta   90.00
_cell.angle_gamma   90.00
#
_symmetry.space_group_name_H-M   'P 1'
#
loop_
_entity.id
_entity.type
_entity.pdbx_description
1 polymer ?
#
loop_
_entity_poly.entity_id
_entity_poly.type
_entity_poly.pdbx_seq_one_letter_code
_entity_poly.pdbx_strand_id
1 'polypeptide(L)'
;MNLPQLPREPIRPEAEADREIWQPRWRCFCCHDTGIVRLWLVEQIILDYDYQRDKSIVCQNPHCQAGENYRYDPNYDQRFSAGICAALDSKNRDSWRRTTEKRFEQIQNSIKDTAKSMSLRKRNRTLAEEMEAQQRHEEVSNAVPVKLEAVTAAYLNGEYVKEGLI
;
A
#
# COMPACT_ATOMS: atom_id res chain seq x y z
N MET A 1 8.23 -16.17 -33.79
CA MET A 1 8.12 -17.23 -32.77
C MET A 1 6.82 -17.04 -32.03
N ASN A 2 5.99 -18.08 -31.94
CA ASN A 2 4.74 -18.01 -31.16
C ASN A 2 5.07 -18.34 -29.70
N LEU A 3 4.78 -17.41 -28.80
CA LEU A 3 4.94 -17.61 -27.36
C LEU A 3 3.81 -18.49 -26.83
N PRO A 4 4.08 -19.38 -25.86
CA PRO A 4 3.04 -20.19 -25.24
C PRO A 4 2.08 -19.31 -24.42
N GLN A 5 0.78 -19.59 -24.55
CA GLN A 5 -0.25 -18.99 -23.72
C GLN A 5 -0.37 -19.80 -22.42
N LEU A 6 -0.19 -19.15 -21.28
CA LEU A 6 -0.36 -19.77 -19.97
C LEU A 6 -1.79 -19.54 -19.45
N PRO A 7 -2.41 -20.51 -18.75
CA PRO A 7 -3.70 -20.30 -18.09
C PRO A 7 -3.56 -19.23 -17.00
N ARG A 8 -4.66 -18.54 -16.69
CA ARG A 8 -4.70 -17.59 -15.58
C ARG A 8 -4.47 -18.34 -14.27
N GLU A 9 -3.58 -17.82 -13.43
CA GLU A 9 -3.53 -18.24 -12.02
C GLU A 9 -4.86 -17.89 -11.33
N PRO A 10 -5.30 -18.68 -10.34
CA PRO A 10 -6.47 -18.37 -9.55
C PRO A 10 -6.40 -16.93 -9.01
N ILE A 11 -7.53 -16.22 -9.07
CA ILE A 11 -7.63 -14.89 -8.46
C ILE A 11 -7.33 -15.06 -6.97
N ARG A 12 -6.30 -14.36 -6.48
CA ARG A 12 -5.96 -14.33 -5.06
C ARG A 12 -7.23 -13.91 -4.29
N PRO A 13 -7.73 -14.70 -3.33
CA PRO A 13 -8.86 -14.30 -2.51
C PRO A 13 -8.53 -12.98 -1.82
N GLU A 14 -9.50 -12.06 -1.82
CA GLU A 14 -9.41 -10.79 -1.09
C GLU A 14 -9.40 -11.10 0.41
N ALA A 15 -8.21 -11.35 0.96
CA ALA A 15 -8.02 -11.31 2.39
C ALA A 15 -8.30 -9.88 2.88
N GLU A 16 -8.97 -9.74 4.02
CA GLU A 16 -9.02 -8.47 4.73
C GLU A 16 -7.59 -8.01 4.96
N ALA A 17 -7.12 -7.07 4.12
CA ALA A 17 -5.79 -6.54 4.26
C ALA A 17 -5.73 -5.81 5.59
N ASP A 18 -4.95 -6.34 6.53
CA ASP A 18 -4.56 -5.60 7.72
C ASP A 18 -4.13 -4.21 7.27
N ARG A 19 -4.79 -3.19 7.80
CA ARG A 19 -4.63 -1.78 7.41
C ARG A 19 -3.31 -1.20 7.93
N GLU A 20 -2.29 -2.02 8.09
CA GLU A 20 -0.97 -1.58 8.45
C GLU A 20 -0.38 -0.88 7.22
N ILE A 21 -0.30 0.45 7.31
CA ILE A 21 0.22 1.28 6.22
C ILE A 21 1.64 0.80 5.94
N TRP A 22 1.83 0.27 4.72
CA TRP A 22 3.08 -0.32 4.29
C TRP A 22 4.27 0.60 4.56
N GLN A 23 5.28 0.08 5.25
CA GLN A 23 6.55 0.75 5.47
C GLN A 23 7.65 -0.05 4.75
N PRO A 24 8.56 0.61 4.01
CA PRO A 24 9.69 -0.05 3.41
C PRO A 24 10.62 -0.55 4.51
N ARG A 25 11.14 -1.76 4.32
CA ARG A 25 12.12 -2.39 5.22
C ARG A 25 13.55 -2.09 4.80
N TRP A 26 13.79 -0.96 4.15
CA TRP A 26 15.10 -0.64 3.60
C TRP A 26 16.13 -0.38 4.70
N ARG A 27 17.30 -1.01 4.59
CA ARG A 27 18.43 -0.77 5.48
C ARG A 27 19.13 0.54 5.12
N CYS A 28 19.40 0.78 3.83
CA CYS A 28 19.82 2.07 3.31
C CYS A 28 18.73 2.76 2.49
N PHE A 29 18.29 3.92 2.95
CA PHE A 29 17.47 4.85 2.22
C PHE A 29 18.25 5.53 1.09
N CYS A 30 19.58 5.60 1.17
CA CYS A 30 20.42 6.16 0.11
C CYS A 30 20.29 5.43 -1.25
N CYS A 31 20.15 4.10 -1.21
CA CYS A 31 20.14 3.23 -2.39
C CYS A 31 18.95 2.27 -2.43
N HIS A 32 18.10 2.25 -1.39
CA HIS A 32 16.99 1.30 -1.23
C HIS A 32 17.43 -0.16 -1.29
N ASP A 33 18.59 -0.43 -0.68
CA ASP A 33 19.26 -1.74 -0.68
C ASP A 33 19.61 -2.30 -2.07
N THR A 34 19.64 -1.45 -3.10
CA THR A 34 20.11 -1.85 -4.45
C THR A 34 21.62 -1.78 -4.60
N GLY A 35 22.31 -1.09 -3.70
CA GLY A 35 23.76 -0.84 -3.80
C GLY A 35 24.16 0.32 -4.71
N ILE A 36 23.22 0.91 -5.45
CA ILE A 36 23.43 2.08 -6.31
C ILE A 36 22.68 3.28 -5.73
N VAL A 37 23.36 4.42 -5.56
CA VAL A 37 22.75 5.63 -4.99
C VAL A 37 21.62 6.12 -5.91
N ARG A 38 20.49 6.50 -5.34
CA ARG A 38 19.33 6.97 -6.12
C ARG A 38 19.68 8.23 -6.90
N LEU A 39 19.27 8.29 -8.17
CA LEU A 39 19.55 9.39 -9.08
C LEU A 39 19.29 10.79 -8.48
N TRP A 40 18.11 11.01 -7.92
CA TRP A 40 17.73 12.29 -7.32
C TRP A 40 18.55 12.69 -6.07
N LEU A 41 19.27 11.74 -5.46
CA LEU A 41 20.24 12.02 -4.39
C LEU A 41 21.63 12.34 -4.98
N VAL A 42 21.98 11.74 -6.11
CA VAL A 42 23.21 12.06 -6.86
C VAL A 42 23.16 13.49 -7.38
N GLU A 43 22.05 13.89 -7.99
CA GLU A 43 21.80 15.24 -8.52
C GLU A 43 21.92 16.35 -7.45
N GLN A 44 21.82 16.01 -6.16
CA GLN A 44 22.02 16.97 -5.07
C GLN A 44 23.49 17.27 -4.76
N ILE A 45 24.41 16.46 -5.27
CA ILE A 45 25.85 16.58 -5.06
C ILE A 45 26.57 16.88 -6.38
N ILE A 46 26.15 16.25 -7.47
CA ILE A 46 26.66 16.45 -8.81
C ILE A 46 25.56 17.13 -9.62
N LEU A 47 25.62 18.47 -9.74
CA LEU A 47 24.55 19.30 -10.29
C LEU A 47 24.29 19.04 -11.79
N ASP A 48 25.30 18.59 -12.51
CA ASP A 48 25.30 18.32 -13.96
C ASP A 48 25.35 16.82 -14.29
N TYR A 49 24.95 15.97 -13.35
CA TYR A 49 24.94 14.52 -13.54
C TYR A 49 24.00 14.09 -14.68
N ASP A 50 24.54 13.42 -15.70
CA ASP A 50 23.78 12.88 -16.82
C ASP A 50 23.64 11.36 -16.67
N TYR A 51 22.46 10.89 -16.24
CA TYR A 51 22.21 9.47 -16.01
C TYR A 51 22.37 8.58 -17.25
N GLN A 52 22.36 9.14 -18.46
CA GLN A 52 22.55 8.38 -19.70
C GLN A 52 24.03 8.23 -20.08
N ARG A 53 24.90 9.10 -19.56
CA ARG A 53 26.33 9.15 -19.92
C ARG A 53 27.24 8.80 -18.76
N ASP A 54 26.86 9.20 -17.55
CA ASP A 54 27.65 9.03 -16.36
C ASP A 54 27.48 7.65 -15.74
N LYS A 55 28.54 7.19 -15.10
CA LYS A 55 28.54 5.91 -14.37
C LYS A 55 27.65 6.02 -13.15
N SER A 56 26.90 4.95 -12.90
CA SER A 56 26.10 4.81 -11.68
C SER A 56 26.99 4.89 -10.44
N ILE A 57 26.58 5.71 -9.47
CA ILE A 57 27.31 5.92 -8.22
C ILE A 57 27.07 4.77 -7.24
N VAL A 58 28.15 4.14 -6.77
CA VAL A 58 28.09 3.06 -5.78
C VAL A 58 27.76 3.61 -4.40
N CYS A 59 26.88 2.90 -3.69
CA CYS A 59 26.65 3.13 -2.28
C CYS A 59 27.82 2.62 -1.44
N GLN A 60 28.47 3.53 -0.71
CA GLN A 60 29.50 3.18 0.27
C GLN A 60 29.04 3.38 1.73
N ASN A 61 27.74 3.47 1.98
CA ASN A 61 27.22 3.59 3.35
C ASN A 61 27.67 2.36 4.18
N PRO A 62 28.29 2.55 5.37
CA PRO A 62 28.72 1.45 6.24
C PRO A 62 27.60 0.48 6.65
N HIS A 63 26.35 0.94 6.66
CA HIS A 63 25.19 0.13 7.01
C HIS A 63 24.53 -0.55 5.80
N CYS A 64 25.11 -0.41 4.60
CA CYS A 64 24.61 -1.01 3.37
C CYS A 64 25.52 -2.13 2.88
N GLN A 65 24.99 -3.35 2.82
CA GLN A 65 25.69 -4.51 2.26
C GLN A 65 25.59 -4.58 0.73
N ALA A 66 24.50 -4.08 0.15
CA ALA A 66 24.26 -4.20 -1.29
C ALA A 66 25.30 -3.46 -2.15
N GLY A 67 25.91 -2.40 -1.61
CA GLY A 67 26.97 -1.65 -2.31
C GLY A 67 28.25 -2.46 -2.50
N GLU A 68 28.49 -3.48 -1.69
CA GLU A 68 29.70 -4.31 -1.76
C GLU A 68 29.84 -5.03 -3.11
N ASN A 69 28.72 -5.37 -3.75
CA ASN A 69 28.68 -6.01 -5.07
C ASN A 69 29.29 -5.15 -6.19
N TYR A 70 29.39 -3.83 -5.98
CA TYR A 70 29.85 -2.87 -6.98
C TYR A 70 31.13 -2.16 -6.58
N ARG A 71 31.62 -2.35 -5.35
CA ARG A 71 32.86 -1.72 -4.90
C ARG A 71 34.02 -2.26 -5.74
N TYR A 72 34.94 -1.36 -6.10
CA TYR A 72 36.13 -1.65 -6.90
C TYR A 72 35.87 -2.05 -8.36
N ASP A 73 34.62 -2.17 -8.80
CA ASP A 73 34.30 -2.35 -10.21
C ASP A 73 34.53 -1.01 -10.95
N PRO A 74 35.40 -0.98 -11.97
CA PRO A 74 35.71 0.24 -12.74
C PRO A 74 34.53 0.75 -13.58
N ASN A 75 33.48 -0.04 -13.78
CA ASN A 75 32.27 0.37 -14.51
C ASN A 75 31.37 1.29 -13.68
N TYR A 76 31.60 1.38 -12.37
CA TYR A 76 30.82 2.22 -11.47
C TYR A 76 31.64 3.39 -10.92
N ASP A 77 30.93 4.45 -10.52
CA ASP A 77 31.56 5.61 -9.91
C ASP A 77 31.67 5.41 -8.39
N GLN A 78 32.91 5.51 -7.89
CA GLN A 78 33.27 5.27 -6.50
C GLN A 78 33.55 6.58 -5.73
N ARG A 79 33.28 7.77 -6.32
CA ARG A 79 33.62 9.07 -5.73
C ARG A 79 32.81 9.40 -4.47
N PHE A 80 31.64 8.80 -4.27
CA PHE A 80 30.87 9.01 -3.05
C PHE A 80 31.49 8.23 -1.89
N SER A 81 32.06 8.97 -0.94
CA SER A 81 32.60 8.39 0.28
C SER A 81 31.50 7.84 1.20
N ALA A 82 31.88 6.99 2.14
CA ALA A 82 30.99 6.48 3.18
C ALA A 82 30.25 7.60 3.93
N GLY A 83 30.92 8.72 4.21
CA GLY A 83 30.32 9.89 4.87
C GLY A 83 29.23 10.56 4.01
N ILE A 84 29.46 10.68 2.70
CA ILE A 84 28.46 11.20 1.77
C ILE A 84 27.22 10.28 1.75
N CYS A 85 27.42 8.97 1.59
CA CYS A 85 26.32 8.02 1.56
C CYS A 85 25.54 7.97 2.89
N ALA A 86 26.21 8.14 4.04
CA ALA A 86 25.57 8.22 5.35
C ALA A 86 24.70 9.49 5.49
N ALA A 87 25.19 10.64 5.02
CA ALA A 87 24.43 11.88 5.02
C ALA A 87 23.19 11.80 4.11
N LEU A 88 23.34 11.24 2.91
CA LEU A 88 22.22 11.00 1.98
C LEU A 88 21.20 10.00 2.54
N ASP A 89 21.66 8.96 3.24
CA ASP A 89 20.78 8.02 3.94
C ASP A 89 19.92 8.72 4.99
N SER A 90 20.56 9.49 5.89
CA SER A 90 19.84 10.22 6.94
C SER A 90 18.83 11.19 6.34
N LYS A 91 19.24 11.99 5.34
CA LYS A 91 18.38 12.96 4.68
C LYS A 91 17.17 12.31 4.03
N ASN A 92 17.36 11.20 3.31
CA ASN A 92 16.27 10.51 2.66
C ASN A 92 15.37 9.77 3.66
N ARG A 93 15.94 9.19 4.72
CA ARG A 93 15.18 8.56 5.80
C ARG A 93 14.25 9.56 6.48
N ASP A 94 14.73 10.76 6.76
CA ASP A 94 13.92 11.84 7.35
C ASP A 94 12.86 12.35 6.37
N SER A 95 13.22 12.53 5.10
CA SER A 95 12.28 12.91 4.04
C SER A 95 11.14 11.89 3.91
N TRP A 96 11.48 10.61 3.89
CA TRP A 96 10.51 9.53 3.82
C TRP A 96 9.62 9.51 5.06
N ARG A 97 10.19 9.61 6.27
CA ARG A 97 9.42 9.68 7.52
C ARG A 97 8.36 10.79 7.47
N ARG A 98 8.76 12.02 7.13
CA ARG A 98 7.85 13.17 7.03
C ARG A 98 6.76 12.97 5.99
N THR A 99 7.12 12.43 4.83
CA THR A 99 6.18 12.22 3.72
C THR A 99 5.16 11.13 4.07
N THR A 100 5.60 10.07 4.76
CA THR A 100 4.74 8.99 5.23
C THR A 100 3.82 9.46 6.35
N GLU A 101 4.32 10.23 7.32
CA GLU A 101 3.50 10.84 8.38
C GLU A 101 2.39 11.71 7.80
N LYS A 102 2.73 12.58 6.83
CA LYS A 102 1.73 13.43 6.16
C LYS A 102 0.71 12.61 5.37
N ARG A 103 1.16 11.57 4.65
CA ARG A 103 0.24 10.65 3.94
C ARG A 103 -0.67 9.91 4.93
N PHE A 104 -0.14 9.48 6.06
CA PHE A 104 -0.90 8.81 7.12
C PHE A 104 -2.02 9.71 7.65
N GLU A 105 -1.69 10.97 7.96
CA GLU A 105 -2.67 11.97 8.40
C GLU A 105 -3.76 12.20 7.34
N GLN A 106 -3.38 12.33 6.06
CA GLN A 106 -4.31 12.49 4.95
C GLN A 106 -5.25 11.30 4.79
N ILE A 107 -4.73 10.07 4.88
CA ILE A 107 -5.54 8.85 4.80
C ILE A 107 -6.51 8.78 5.98
N GLN A 108 -6.04 9.07 7.21
CA GLN A 108 -6.90 9.08 8.38
C GLN A 108 -8.02 10.12 8.28
N ASN A 109 -7.72 11.32 7.78
CA ASN A 109 -8.73 12.36 7.57
C ASN A 109 -9.74 11.93 6.49
N SER A 110 -9.28 11.37 5.37
CA SER A 110 -10.15 10.83 4.32
C SER A 110 -11.07 9.73 4.83
N ILE A 111 -10.57 8.81 5.67
CA ILE A 111 -11.38 7.77 6.32
C ILE A 111 -12.42 8.38 7.24
N LYS A 112 -12.05 9.37 8.07
CA LYS A 112 -13.00 10.06 8.97
C LYS A 112 -14.08 10.81 8.19
N ASP A 113 -13.72 11.48 7.11
CA ASP A 113 -14.66 12.25 6.29
C ASP A 113 -15.59 11.33 5.50
N THR A 114 -15.07 10.23 4.95
CA THR A 114 -15.89 9.17 4.34
C THR A 114 -16.81 8.52 5.37
N ALA A 115 -16.35 8.24 6.59
CA ALA A 115 -17.19 7.68 7.65
C ALA A 115 -18.30 8.66 8.08
N LYS A 116 -18.02 9.97 8.14
CA LYS A 116 -19.04 10.99 8.40
C LYS A 116 -20.04 11.09 7.25
N SER A 117 -19.58 11.07 6.00
CA SER A 117 -20.44 11.17 4.82
C SER A 117 -21.27 9.91 4.61
N MET A 118 -20.82 8.72 5.01
CA MET A 118 -21.60 7.48 4.91
C MET A 118 -22.51 7.23 6.11
N SER A 119 -22.30 7.93 7.24
CA SER A 119 -23.12 7.73 8.42
C SER A 119 -24.50 8.38 8.28
N LEU A 120 -25.54 7.57 8.13
CA LEU A 120 -26.95 8.00 8.20
C LEU A 120 -27.35 8.58 9.57
N ARG A 121 -26.50 8.46 10.61
CA ARG A 121 -26.70 9.15 11.90
C ARG A 121 -26.21 10.60 11.88
N LYS A 122 -25.33 10.95 10.93
CA LYS A 122 -24.70 12.28 10.82
C LYS A 122 -25.11 13.04 9.55
N ARG A 123 -25.67 12.35 8.55
CA ARG A 123 -26.33 12.97 7.40
C ARG A 123 -27.74 12.44 7.22
N ASN A 124 -28.60 13.28 6.64
CA ASN A 124 -29.90 12.83 6.17
C ASN A 124 -29.73 11.92 4.93
N ARG A 125 -30.68 11.01 4.75
CA ARG A 125 -30.81 10.25 3.50
C ARG A 125 -31.05 11.20 2.34
N THR A 126 -30.51 10.87 1.20
CA THR A 126 -30.90 11.48 -0.07
C THR A 126 -32.29 10.97 -0.47
N LEU A 127 -32.97 11.69 -1.36
CA LEU A 127 -34.34 11.35 -1.76
C LEU A 127 -34.45 9.92 -2.34
N ALA A 128 -33.44 9.50 -3.12
CA ALA A 128 -33.38 8.14 -3.67
C ALA A 128 -33.18 7.06 -2.59
N GLU A 129 -32.33 7.31 -1.60
CA GLU A 129 -32.10 6.37 -0.49
C GLU A 129 -33.34 6.25 0.42
N GLU A 130 -34.08 7.35 0.61
CA GLU A 130 -35.34 7.33 1.36
C GLU A 130 -36.41 6.52 0.60
N MET A 131 -36.54 6.71 -0.72
CA MET A 131 -37.45 5.93 -1.55
C MET A 131 -37.11 4.43 -1.51
N GLU A 132 -35.84 4.05 -1.62
CA GLU A 132 -35.41 2.65 -1.55
C GLU A 132 -35.62 2.07 -0.13
N ALA A 133 -35.38 2.85 0.91
CA ALA A 133 -35.62 2.42 2.30
C ALA A 133 -37.12 2.20 2.56
N GLN A 134 -37.97 3.10 2.08
CA GLN A 134 -39.42 3.01 2.20
C GLN A 134 -39.96 1.81 1.44
N GLN A 135 -39.50 1.59 0.20
CA GLN A 135 -39.88 0.44 -0.61
C GLN A 135 -39.50 -0.88 0.08
N ARG A 136 -38.27 -1.01 0.59
CA ARG A 136 -37.84 -2.21 1.34
C ARG A 136 -38.65 -2.44 2.61
N HIS A 137 -39.00 -1.36 3.32
CA HIS A 137 -39.84 -1.45 4.50
C HIS A 137 -41.24 -1.99 4.15
N GLU A 138 -41.85 -1.45 3.09
CA GLU A 138 -43.15 -1.91 2.60
C GLU A 138 -43.09 -3.37 2.12
N GLU A 139 -42.02 -3.80 1.44
CA GLU A 139 -41.83 -5.19 1.02
C GLU A 139 -41.77 -6.16 2.21
N VAL A 140 -41.11 -5.78 3.30
CA VAL A 140 -41.04 -6.59 4.53
C VAL A 140 -42.35 -6.54 5.32
N SER A 141 -42.96 -5.38 5.47
CA SER A 141 -44.22 -5.22 6.20
C SER A 141 -45.40 -5.89 5.51
N ASN A 142 -45.40 -5.96 4.18
CA ASN A 142 -46.40 -6.66 3.39
C ASN A 142 -46.08 -8.15 3.17
N ALA A 143 -44.92 -8.63 3.63
CA ALA A 143 -44.61 -10.05 3.61
C ALA A 143 -45.52 -10.80 4.59
N VAL A 144 -46.36 -11.68 4.06
CA VAL A 144 -47.24 -12.56 4.84
C VAL A 144 -46.39 -13.38 5.84
N PRO A 145 -46.82 -13.58 7.11
CA PRO A 145 -45.98 -14.13 8.19
C PRO A 145 -45.33 -15.48 7.88
N VAL A 146 -45.90 -16.26 6.96
CA VAL A 146 -45.42 -17.59 6.55
C VAL A 146 -44.06 -17.53 5.80
N LYS A 147 -43.66 -16.38 5.25
CA LYS A 147 -42.37 -16.22 4.55
C LYS A 147 -41.25 -15.66 5.42
N LEU A 148 -41.54 -15.07 6.59
CA LEU A 148 -40.50 -14.48 7.43
C LEU A 148 -39.58 -15.56 8.01
N GLU A 149 -40.15 -16.68 8.48
CA GLU A 149 -39.38 -17.82 9.04
C GLU A 149 -38.45 -18.48 8.00
N ALA A 150 -38.92 -18.63 6.75
CA ALA A 150 -38.11 -19.18 5.66
C ALA A 150 -36.97 -18.24 5.23
N VAL A 151 -37.20 -16.93 5.24
CA VAL A 151 -36.18 -15.91 4.92
C VAL A 151 -35.17 -15.78 6.06
N THR A 152 -35.60 -15.83 7.33
CA THR A 152 -34.70 -15.82 8.49
C THR A 152 -33.90 -17.13 8.63
N ALA A 153 -34.50 -18.29 8.34
CA ALA A 153 -33.80 -19.57 8.38
C ALA A 153 -32.76 -19.71 7.26
N ALA A 154 -33.02 -19.17 6.06
CA ALA A 154 -32.03 -19.13 4.99
C ALA A 154 -30.84 -18.21 5.32
N TYR A 155 -31.06 -17.13 6.07
CA TYR A 155 -30.00 -16.23 6.55
C TYR A 155 -29.19 -16.84 7.71
N LEU A 156 -29.82 -17.61 8.60
CA LEU A 156 -29.18 -18.20 9.77
C LEU A 156 -28.49 -19.56 9.48
N ASN A 157 -28.89 -20.28 8.43
CA ASN A 157 -28.28 -21.58 8.06
C ASN A 157 -27.09 -21.47 7.09
N GLY A 158 -26.67 -20.25 6.72
CA GLY A 158 -25.54 -20.01 5.83
C GLY A 158 -24.18 -19.87 6.53
N GLU A 159 -24.15 -19.69 7.85
CA GLU A 159 -22.92 -19.60 8.64
C GLU A 159 -23.03 -20.50 9.88
N TYR A 160 -21.98 -21.28 10.13
CA TYR A 160 -21.81 -22.31 11.17
C TYR A 160 -22.30 -23.73 10.84
N VAL A 161 -21.69 -24.35 9.83
CA VAL A 161 -21.19 -25.73 10.02
C VAL A 161 -19.75 -25.81 9.54
N LYS A 162 -18.83 -25.53 10.45
CA LYS A 162 -17.57 -26.26 10.64
C LYS A 162 -16.94 -25.77 11.94
N GLU A 163 -17.18 -26.51 13.01
CA GLU A 163 -16.13 -27.09 13.87
C GLU A 163 -16.75 -27.74 15.10
N GLY A 164 -16.32 -28.99 15.35
CA GLY A 164 -16.35 -29.59 16.69
C GLY A 164 -17.40 -30.68 16.89
N LEU A 165 -17.02 -31.92 16.59
CA LEU A 165 -17.30 -33.04 17.50
C LEU A 165 -16.14 -34.02 17.44
N ILE A 166 -15.59 -34.21 18.65
CA ILE A 166 -14.60 -35.19 19.10
C ILE A 166 -15.09 -36.61 18.81
#